data_AF-A0A2M9NZH5-F1
#
_entry.id   AF-A0A2M9NZH5-F1
#
_cell.length_a   1.000
_cell.length_b   1.000
_cell.length_c   1.000
_cell.angle_alpha   90.00
_cell.angle_beta   90.00
_cell.angle_gamma   90.00
#
_symmetry.space_group_name_H-M   'P 1'
#
loop_
_entity.id
_entity.type
_entity.pdbx_description
1 polymer ?
#
loop_
_entity_poly.entity_id
_entity_poly.type
_entity_poly.pdbx_seq_one_letter_code
_entity_poly.pdbx_strand_id
1 'polypeptide(L)'
;MIIKIVFGNDFIQYISCSTKVGRKMTSIQEGFLNWIFDEEKNTEYWALENGKRAYPNYDAKAIVEWLNNVRFKRGKAKAKLITNPQLCVKKKLYF
;
A
#
# COMPACT_ATOMS: atom_id res chain seq x y z
N MET A 1 -2.96 14.63 1.55
CA MET A 1 -3.27 14.21 0.17
C MET A 1 -4.01 12.89 0.23
N ILE A 2 -5.12 12.78 -0.50
CA ILE A 2 -5.87 11.52 -0.63
C ILE A 2 -5.45 10.82 -1.92
N ILE A 3 -5.15 9.53 -1.82
CA ILE A 3 -4.82 8.65 -2.93
C ILE A 3 -5.87 7.54 -2.98
N LYS A 4 -6.45 7.34 -4.16
CA LYS A 4 -7.31 6.20 -4.48
C LYS A 4 -6.42 5.04 -4.92
N ILE A 5 -6.55 3.91 -4.26
CA ILE A 5 -5.90 2.66 -4.63
C ILE A 5 -6.97 1.80 -5.31
N VAL A 6 -6.69 1.38 -6.53
CA VAL A 6 -7.55 0.51 -7.33
C VAL A 6 -6.81 -0.82 -7.45
N PHE A 7 -7.43 -1.86 -6.93
CA PHE A 7 -7.00 -3.25 -7.13
C PHE A 7 -7.87 -3.88 -8.23
N GLY A 8 -7.55 -5.10 -8.64
CA GLY A 8 -8.39 -5.88 -9.54
C GLY A 8 -9.86 -5.98 -9.10
N ASN A 9 -10.75 -6.22 -10.05
CA ASN A 9 -12.21 -6.33 -9.84
C ASN A 9 -12.85 -5.08 -9.20
N ASP A 10 -12.36 -3.89 -9.53
CA ASP A 10 -12.84 -2.60 -9.00
C ASP A 10 -12.81 -2.50 -7.46
N PHE A 11 -12.00 -3.33 -6.79
CA PHE A 11 -11.80 -3.21 -5.36
C PHE A 11 -11.02 -1.93 -5.07
N ILE A 12 -11.68 -0.96 -4.43
CA ILE A 12 -11.16 0.39 -4.22
C ILE A 12 -10.99 0.66 -2.73
N GLN A 13 -9.81 1.17 -2.37
CA GLN A 13 -9.52 1.67 -1.04
C GLN A 13 -8.83 3.05 -1.11
N TYR A 14 -8.79 3.76 0.02
CA TYR A 14 -8.24 5.11 0.07
C TYR A 14 -7.19 5.24 1.16
N ILE A 15 -6.10 5.92 0.83
CA ILE A 15 -5.07 6.27 1.81
C ILE A 15 -4.92 7.80 1.89
N SER A 16 -4.76 8.30 3.10
CA SER A 16 -4.29 9.67 3.36
C SER A 16 -2.80 9.66 3.64
N CYS A 17 -2.07 10.61 3.08
CA CYS A 17 -0.65 10.79 3.34
C CYS A 17 -0.23 12.26 3.17
N SER A 18 1.00 12.59 3.56
CA SER A 18 1.57 13.90 3.26
C SER A 18 1.75 14.11 1.76
N THR A 19 1.72 15.37 1.31
CA THR A 19 1.97 15.72 -0.10
C THR A 19 3.34 15.22 -0.59
N LYS A 20 4.35 15.20 0.28
CA LYS A 20 5.70 14.70 -0.04
C LYS A 20 5.70 13.20 -0.35
N VAL A 21 4.96 12.41 0.44
CA VAL A 21 4.79 10.97 0.21
C VAL A 21 3.96 10.73 -1.07
N GLY A 22 2.82 11.40 -1.22
CA GLY A 22 1.94 11.17 -2.36
C GLY A 22 2.52 11.55 -3.72
N ARG A 23 3.39 12.58 -3.78
CA ARG A 23 4.13 12.91 -5.02
C ARG A 23 5.01 11.76 -5.50
N LYS A 24 5.67 11.05 -4.58
CA LYS A 24 6.57 9.92 -4.88
C LYS A 24 5.84 8.61 -5.16
N MET A 25 4.53 8.54 -4.94
CA MET A 25 3.85 7.26 -4.86
C MET A 25 3.93 6.41 -6.14
N THR A 26 3.87 7.07 -7.31
CA THR A 26 4.00 6.42 -8.61
C THR A 26 5.40 5.83 -8.80
N SER A 27 6.45 6.56 -8.39
CA SER A 27 7.85 6.11 -8.58
C SER A 27 8.30 5.07 -7.56
N ILE A 28 7.54 4.86 -6.49
CA ILE A 28 7.87 3.88 -5.45
C ILE A 28 6.93 2.67 -5.49
N GLN A 29 5.99 2.63 -6.43
CA GLN A 29 5.02 1.55 -6.57
C GLN A 29 5.70 0.20 -6.82
N GLU A 30 6.66 0.15 -7.73
CA GLU A 30 7.47 -1.04 -7.99
C GLU A 30 8.25 -1.48 -6.73
N GLY A 31 8.74 -0.52 -5.93
CA GLY A 31 9.39 -0.83 -4.65
C GLY A 31 8.45 -1.47 -3.62
N PHE A 32 7.15 -1.15 -3.66
CA PHE A 32 6.15 -1.85 -2.86
C PHE A 32 5.93 -3.27 -3.40
N LEU A 33 5.79 -3.43 -4.72
CA LEU A 33 5.62 -4.74 -5.33
C LEU A 33 6.80 -5.67 -5.01
N ASN A 34 8.04 -5.18 -5.16
CA ASN A 34 9.23 -5.95 -4.81
C ASN A 34 9.27 -6.33 -3.33
N TRP A 35 8.71 -5.51 -2.43
CA TRP A 35 8.62 -5.85 -1.01
C TRP A 35 7.48 -6.84 -0.72
N ILE A 36 6.32 -6.69 -1.36
CA ILE A 36 5.16 -7.55 -1.08
C ILE A 36 5.32 -8.96 -1.67
N PHE A 37 6.14 -9.10 -2.72
CA PHE A 37 6.47 -10.40 -3.33
C PHE A 37 7.73 -11.05 -2.74
N ASP A 38 8.32 -10.47 -1.69
CA ASP A 38 9.47 -11.04 -0.98
C ASP A 38 9.02 -11.82 0.26
N GLU A 39 8.78 -13.13 0.08
CA GLU A 39 8.20 -14.03 1.09
C GLU A 39 8.83 -13.90 2.48
N GLU A 40 10.15 -13.73 2.55
CA GLU A 40 10.88 -13.65 3.81
C GLU A 40 10.55 -12.38 4.60
N LYS A 41 10.24 -11.28 3.90
CA LYS A 41 10.07 -9.96 4.52
C LYS A 41 8.66 -9.65 4.97
N ASN A 42 7.65 -10.35 4.46
CA ASN A 42 6.25 -9.95 4.61
C ASN A 42 5.30 -11.16 4.73
N THR A 43 5.78 -12.25 5.32
CA THR A 43 5.05 -13.53 5.49
C THR A 43 3.58 -13.41 5.94
N GLU A 44 3.22 -12.39 6.73
CA GLU A 44 1.85 -12.13 7.19
C GLU A 44 0.86 -11.81 6.06
N TYR A 45 1.37 -11.34 4.92
CA TYR A 45 0.57 -11.01 3.74
C TYR A 45 0.52 -12.17 2.73
N TRP A 46 1.03 -13.36 3.04
CA TRP A 46 0.98 -14.49 2.11
C TRP A 46 -0.21 -15.40 2.38
N ALA A 47 -1.00 -15.65 1.34
CA ALA A 47 -2.04 -16.66 1.38
C ALA A 47 -1.41 -18.05 1.49
N LEU A 48 -2.00 -18.88 2.36
CA LEU A 48 -1.68 -20.29 2.48
C LEU A 48 -2.66 -21.11 1.65
N GLU A 49 -2.14 -21.89 0.71
CA GLU A 49 -2.90 -22.91 -0.02
C GLU A 49 -2.28 -24.27 0.31
N ASN A 50 -3.10 -25.22 0.78
CA ASN A 50 -2.64 -26.54 1.22
C ASN A 50 -1.47 -26.48 2.24
N GLY A 51 -1.48 -25.47 3.12
CA GLY A 51 -0.44 -25.26 4.14
C GLY A 51 0.88 -24.70 3.61
N LYS A 52 0.96 -24.34 2.32
CA LYS A 52 2.13 -23.69 1.71
C LYS A 52 1.80 -22.27 1.28
N ARG A 53 2.77 -21.36 1.36
CA ARG A 53 2.61 -20.00 0.86
C ARG A 53 2.50 -20.05 -0.66
N ALA A 54 1.47 -19.40 -1.21
CA ALA A 54 1.14 -19.44 -2.63
C ALA A 54 1.38 -18.08 -3.30
N TYR A 55 0.74 -17.03 -2.81
CA TYR A 55 0.85 -15.67 -3.34
C TYR A 55 0.60 -14.62 -2.25
N PRO A 56 1.08 -13.38 -2.45
CA PRO A 56 0.70 -12.27 -1.59
C PRO A 56 -0.81 -11.95 -1.71
N ASN A 57 -1.50 -11.94 -0.58
CA ASN A 57 -2.87 -11.46 -0.41
C ASN A 57 -2.83 -10.19 0.44
N TYR A 58 -2.99 -9.04 -0.20
CA TYR A 58 -2.80 -7.74 0.42
C TYR A 58 -3.85 -6.73 -0.02
N ASP A 59 -4.00 -5.69 0.79
CA ASP A 59 -4.85 -4.56 0.52
C ASP A 59 -4.08 -3.25 0.82
N ALA A 60 -4.77 -2.11 0.84
CA ALA A 60 -4.16 -0.81 1.11
C ALA A 60 -3.53 -0.71 2.52
N LYS A 61 -3.87 -1.59 3.47
CA LYS A 61 -3.20 -1.66 4.78
C LYS A 61 -1.73 -2.06 4.62
N ALA A 62 -1.44 -3.02 3.74
CA ALA A 62 -0.06 -3.44 3.45
C ALA A 62 0.77 -2.29 2.85
N ILE A 63 0.16 -1.48 1.98
CA ILE A 63 0.80 -0.28 1.43
C ILE A 63 1.12 0.72 2.55
N VAL A 64 0.18 0.96 3.47
CA VAL A 64 0.36 1.87 4.61
C VAL A 64 1.48 1.39 5.52
N GLU A 65 1.51 0.10 5.85
CA GLU A 65 2.57 -0.56 6.60
C GLU A 65 3.94 -0.34 5.94
N TRP A 66 4.06 -0.73 4.68
CA TRP A 66 5.31 -0.58 3.94
C TRP A 66 5.79 0.86 3.91
N LEU A 67 4.89 1.82 3.65
CA LEU A 67 5.23 3.25 3.67
C LEU A 67 5.76 3.70 5.03
N ASN A 68 5.09 3.27 6.10
CA ASN A 68 5.36 3.76 7.44
C ASN A 68 6.55 3.09 8.13
N ASN A 69 6.79 1.81 7.84
CA ASN A 69 7.72 0.95 8.57
C ASN A 69 8.94 0.56 7.73
N VAL A 70 8.85 0.59 6.40
CA VAL A 70 9.93 0.20 5.49
C VAL A 70 10.44 1.42 4.72
N ARG A 71 9.63 1.99 3.81
CA ARG A 71 10.08 3.02 2.86
C ARG A 71 10.39 4.37 3.49
N PHE A 72 9.57 4.80 4.46
CA PHE A 72 9.71 6.06 5.18
C PHE A 72 9.73 5.84 6.70
N LYS A 73 10.42 4.79 7.16
CA LYS A 73 10.54 4.42 8.58
C LYS A 73 10.86 5.60 9.49
N ARG A 74 11.89 6.38 9.14
CA ARG A 74 12.37 7.57 9.88
C ARG A 74 11.53 8.84 9.63
N GLY A 75 10.58 8.79 8.70
CA GLY A 75 9.72 9.93 8.38
C GLY A 75 8.65 10.15 9.45
N LYS A 76 8.48 11.41 9.88
CA LYS A 76 7.42 11.81 10.84
C LYS A 76 6.02 11.77 10.21
N ALA A 77 5.92 12.01 8.90
CA ALA A 77 4.65 11.98 8.18
C ALA A 77 4.27 10.54 7.84
N LYS A 78 3.23 10.02 8.50
CA LYS A 78 2.71 8.67 8.29
C LYS A 78 1.51 8.66 7.33
N ALA A 79 1.42 7.61 6.53
CA ALA A 79 0.23 7.29 5.75
C ALA A 79 -0.82 6.62 6.67
N LYS A 80 -2.10 6.73 6.31
CA LYS A 80 -3.22 6.10 7.01
C LYS A 80 -4.25 5.58 6.02
N LEU A 81 -4.78 4.40 6.28
CA LEU A 81 -5.98 3.90 5.62
C LEU A 81 -7.18 4.76 6.04
N ILE A 82 -8.05 5.11 5.11
CA ILE A 82 -9.27 5.87 5.40
C ILE A 82 -10.47 5.25 4.68
N THR A 83 -11.63 5.28 5.32
CA THR A 83 -12.88 4.71 4.79
C THR A 83 -13.71 5.74 4.03
N ASN A 84 -13.69 7.00 4.48
CA ASN A 84 -14.43 8.10 3.86
C ASN A 84 -13.50 9.28 3.50
N PRO A 85 -13.16 9.48 2.21
CA PRO A 85 -12.33 10.59 1.80
C PRO A 85 -13.11 11.90 1.88
N GLN A 86 -12.92 12.66 2.97
CA GLN A 86 -13.50 14.00 3.13
C GLN A 86 -12.91 15.05 2.18
N LEU A 87 -11.80 14.72 1.50
CA LEU A 87 -11.11 15.57 0.54
C LEU A 87 -11.08 14.89 -0.83
N CYS A 88 -11.06 15.69 -1.89
CA CYS A 88 -10.93 15.19 -3.25
C CYS A 88 -9.68 14.31 -3.41
N VAL A 89 -9.85 13.19 -4.11
CA VAL A 89 -8.75 12.33 -4.56
C VAL A 89 -7.81 13.16 -5.44
N LYS A 90 -6.52 13.15 -5.11
CA LYS A 90 -5.49 13.89 -5.85
C LYS A 90 -4.60 12.98 -6.71
N LYS A 91 -4.65 11.67 -6.49
CA LYS A 91 -3.92 10.67 -7.27
C LYS A 91 -4.64 9.33 -7.24
N LYS A 92 -4.51 8.56 -8.32
CA LYS A 92 -4.95 7.17 -8.43
C LYS A 92 -3.73 6.28 -8.65
N LEU A 93 -3.73 5.09 -8.05
CA LEU A 93 -2.75 4.02 -8.29
C LEU A 93 -3.51 2.75 -8.64
N TYR A 94 -2.90 1.93 -9.48
CA TYR A 94 -3.47 0.68 -9.96
C TYR A 94 -2.52 -0.46 -9.62
N PHE A 95 -2.99 -1.42 -8.84
CA PHE A 95 -2.25 -2.63 -8.45
C PHE A 95 -2.93 -3.86 -9.04
#